data_AF-A0A974WP52-F1
#
_entry.id   AF-A0A974WP52-F1
#
_cell.length_a   1.000
_cell.length_b   1.000
_cell.length_c   1.000
_cell.angle_alpha   90.00
_cell.angle_beta   90.00
_cell.angle_gamma   90.00
#
_symmetry.space_group_name_H-M   'P 1'
#
loop_
_entity.id
_entity.type
_entity.pdbx_description
1 polymer ?
#
loop_
_entity_poly.entity_id
_entity_poly.type
_entity_poly.pdbx_seq_one_letter_code
_entity_poly.pdbx_strand_id
1 'polypeptide(L)'
;MSKSPTITSAEKTSLFTPRFLIALLLVVVGIAWLVFYYVEGRGNPTAFPPVEGSPKAIADLGKWNYAIGFGLLMLGLMISAHPSTPLGRGRGVVVGMLGCFLVGLLWICTFYVFSDDLSKLWILNDLGQWNLVVGIAFMAVGFSFATKWE
;
A
#
# COMPACT_ATOMS: atom_id res chain seq x y z
N MET A 1 -6.76 35.35 -46.98
CA MET A 1 -5.86 35.04 -45.86
C MET A 1 -6.26 33.68 -45.30
N SER A 2 -5.64 32.60 -45.79
CA SER A 2 -5.96 31.21 -45.39
C SER A 2 -5.39 30.98 -43.99
N LYS A 3 -6.24 30.62 -43.02
CA LYS A 3 -5.78 30.24 -41.69
C LYS A 3 -5.16 28.84 -41.79
N SER A 4 -3.84 28.76 -41.65
CA SER A 4 -3.13 27.47 -41.54
C SER A 4 -3.74 26.64 -40.41
N PRO A 5 -3.95 25.32 -40.60
CA PRO A 5 -4.43 24.47 -39.53
C PRO A 5 -3.31 24.35 -38.50
N THR A 6 -3.55 24.87 -37.30
CA THR A 6 -2.73 24.59 -36.13
C THR A 6 -2.82 23.09 -35.88
N ILE A 7 -1.80 22.34 -36.27
CA ILE A 7 -1.67 20.93 -35.90
C ILE A 7 -1.36 20.92 -34.41
N THR A 8 -2.38 20.67 -33.59
CA THR A 8 -2.22 20.35 -32.18
C THR A 8 -1.44 19.05 -32.11
N SER A 9 -0.13 19.16 -31.89
CA SER A 9 0.71 18.04 -31.48
C SER A 9 0.02 17.35 -30.31
N ALA A 10 -0.48 16.13 -30.53
CA ALA A 10 -1.04 15.33 -29.45
C ALA A 10 0.03 15.21 -28.37
N GLU A 11 -0.16 15.91 -27.25
CA GLU A 11 0.75 15.88 -26.12
C GLU A 11 0.79 14.44 -25.64
N LYS A 12 1.86 13.72 -26.00
CA LYS A 12 2.07 12.32 -25.64
C LYS A 12 2.33 12.27 -24.15
N THR A 13 1.26 12.28 -23.36
CA THR A 13 1.32 12.11 -21.91
C THR A 13 1.76 10.67 -21.64
N SER A 14 3.06 10.46 -21.49
CA SER A 14 3.60 9.14 -21.16
C SER A 14 3.02 8.70 -19.82
N LEU A 15 2.35 7.53 -19.82
CA LEU A 15 1.83 6.93 -18.58
C LEU A 15 2.97 6.44 -17.68
N PHE A 16 4.15 6.19 -18.26
CA PHE A 16 5.32 5.63 -17.60
C PHE A 16 6.34 6.72 -17.25
N THR A 17 5.93 7.64 -16.38
CA THR A 17 6.85 8.59 -15.77
C THR A 17 7.78 7.85 -14.80
N PRO A 18 9.07 8.25 -14.64
CA PRO A 18 9.98 7.64 -13.66
C PRO A 18 9.38 7.56 -12.25
N ARG A 19 8.67 8.61 -11.82
CA ARG A 19 7.97 8.64 -10.52
C ARG A 19 6.86 7.59 -10.42
N PHE A 20 6.12 7.35 -11.49
CA PHE A 20 5.07 6.33 -11.50
C PHE A 20 5.68 4.93 -11.37
N LEU A 21 6.80 4.67 -12.06
CA LEU A 21 7.52 3.41 -11.95
C LEU A 21 8.07 3.19 -10.54
N ILE A 22 8.65 4.23 -9.92
CA ILE A 22 9.14 4.16 -8.53
C ILE A 22 7.98 3.90 -7.56
N ALA A 23 6.87 4.63 -7.70
CA ALA A 23 5.69 4.43 -6.86
C ALA A 23 5.14 3.00 -6.98
N LEU A 24 5.00 2.52 -8.21
CA LEU A 24 4.52 1.16 -8.48
C LEU A 24 5.48 0.12 -7.90
N LEU A 25 6.79 0.30 -8.09
CA LEU A 25 7.82 -0.58 -7.54
C LEU A 25 7.73 -0.62 -6.01
N LEU A 26 7.62 0.51 -5.33
CA LEU A 26 7.50 0.57 -3.87
C LEU A 26 6.25 -0.15 -3.36
N VAL A 27 5.11 0.03 -4.04
CA VAL A 27 3.87 -0.70 -3.70
C VAL A 27 4.06 -2.20 -3.87
N VAL A 28 4.58 -2.64 -5.03
CA VAL A 28 4.78 -4.06 -5.32
C VAL A 28 5.79 -4.69 -4.37
N VAL A 29 6.90 -4.02 -4.10
CA VAL A 29 7.93 -4.49 -3.16
C VAL A 29 7.38 -4.54 -1.73
N GLY A 30 6.62 -3.53 -1.30
CA GLY A 30 5.97 -3.53 0.01
C GLY A 30 5.02 -4.71 0.18
N ILE A 31 4.16 -4.97 -0.82
CA ILE A 31 3.25 -6.13 -0.83
C ILE A 31 4.04 -7.44 -0.85
N ALA A 32 5.02 -7.57 -1.72
CA ALA A 32 5.86 -8.76 -1.82
C ALA A 32 6.58 -9.04 -0.50
N TRP A 33 7.06 -8.00 0.19
CA TRP A 33 7.69 -8.11 1.50
C TRP A 33 6.73 -8.61 2.57
N LEU A 34 5.50 -8.08 2.61
CA LEU A 34 4.46 -8.56 3.54
C LEU A 34 4.13 -10.03 3.31
N VAL A 35 3.99 -10.45 2.05
CA VAL A 35 3.71 -11.83 1.67
C VAL A 35 4.89 -12.75 2.03
N PHE A 36 6.11 -12.37 1.65
CA PHE A 36 7.33 -13.12 1.98
C PHE A 36 7.48 -13.30 3.49
N TYR A 37 7.33 -12.22 4.27
CA TYR A 37 7.42 -12.31 5.71
C TYR A 37 6.30 -13.19 6.30
N TYR A 38 5.07 -13.06 5.83
CA TYR A 38 3.96 -13.87 6.34
C TYR A 38 4.13 -15.37 6.05
N VAL A 39 4.59 -15.72 4.84
CA VAL A 39 4.68 -17.12 4.38
C VAL A 39 5.97 -17.80 4.85
N GLU A 40 7.11 -17.12 4.80
CA GLU A 40 8.43 -17.70 5.07
C GLU A 40 9.10 -17.07 6.30
N GLY A 41 9.13 -15.74 6.37
CA GLY A 41 9.91 -15.02 7.39
C GLY A 41 9.40 -15.17 8.82
N ARG A 42 8.10 -15.41 9.02
CA ARG A 42 7.48 -15.51 10.35
C ARG A 42 7.72 -16.85 11.02
N GLY A 43 7.81 -17.93 10.24
CA GLY A 43 7.71 -19.29 10.76
C GLY A 43 6.33 -19.62 11.35
N ASN A 44 6.24 -20.78 12.01
CA ASN A 44 5.04 -21.25 12.69
C ASN A 44 5.40 -21.83 14.07
N PRO A 45 5.30 -21.02 15.15
CA PRO A 45 5.57 -21.47 16.51
C PRO A 45 4.56 -22.49 17.05
N THR A 46 3.36 -22.57 16.45
CA THR A 46 2.29 -23.48 16.88
C THR A 46 2.26 -24.79 16.09
N ALA A 47 3.12 -24.93 15.08
CA ALA A 47 3.36 -26.21 14.43
C ALA A 47 4.09 -27.18 15.37
N PHE A 48 3.87 -28.49 15.20
CA PHE A 48 4.63 -29.53 15.88
C PHE A 48 5.35 -30.39 14.83
N PRO A 49 6.70 -30.34 14.74
CA PRO A 49 7.61 -29.50 15.52
C PRO A 49 7.52 -28.00 15.14
N PRO A 50 7.86 -27.07 16.06
CA PRO A 50 7.85 -25.63 15.77
C PRO A 50 8.77 -25.31 14.59
N VAL A 51 8.24 -24.55 13.62
CA VAL A 51 9.01 -24.12 12.45
C VAL A 51 9.53 -22.71 12.73
N GLU A 52 10.85 -22.58 12.92
CA GLU A 52 11.47 -21.26 13.03
C GLU A 52 11.40 -20.52 11.68
N GLY A 53 11.17 -19.20 11.74
CA GLY A 53 11.21 -18.35 10.55
C GLY A 53 12.62 -18.28 9.95
N SER A 54 12.70 -18.28 8.63
CA SER A 54 13.98 -18.21 7.91
C SER A 54 13.93 -17.13 6.82
N PRO A 55 15.00 -16.36 6.59
CA PRO A 55 16.25 -16.27 7.37
C PRO A 55 16.08 -15.70 8.79
N LYS A 56 16.88 -16.17 9.76
CA LYS A 56 16.76 -15.78 11.17
C LYS A 56 16.90 -14.27 11.40
N ALA A 57 17.80 -13.61 10.67
CA ALA A 57 17.95 -12.16 10.70
C ALA A 57 16.67 -11.39 10.32
N ILE A 58 15.84 -11.97 9.44
CA ILE A 58 14.55 -11.39 9.06
C ILE A 58 13.48 -11.76 10.10
N ALA A 59 13.47 -13.01 10.59
CA ALA A 59 12.52 -13.47 11.59
C ALA A 59 12.64 -12.67 12.92
N ASP A 60 13.87 -12.38 13.36
CA ASP A 60 14.14 -11.68 14.62
C ASP A 60 13.59 -10.24 14.66
N LEU A 61 13.41 -9.60 13.50
CA LEU A 61 12.78 -8.28 13.39
C LEU A 61 11.30 -8.31 13.81
N GLY A 62 10.64 -9.48 13.74
CA GLY A 62 9.26 -9.66 14.16
C GLY A 62 8.30 -8.66 13.50
N LYS A 63 7.56 -7.90 14.33
CA LYS A 63 6.57 -6.92 13.86
C LYS A 63 7.18 -5.77 13.03
N TRP A 64 8.48 -5.52 13.12
CA TRP A 64 9.13 -4.51 12.28
C TRP A 64 9.08 -4.87 10.79
N ASN A 65 9.01 -6.15 10.43
CA ASN A 65 8.83 -6.54 9.02
C ASN A 65 7.49 -6.05 8.45
N TYR A 66 6.43 -6.10 9.26
CA TYR A 66 5.14 -5.53 8.87
C TYR A 66 5.23 -4.01 8.71
N ALA A 67 5.93 -3.33 9.63
CA ALA A 67 6.13 -1.88 9.51
C ALA A 67 6.91 -1.50 8.23
N ILE A 68 7.92 -2.28 7.84
CA ILE A 68 8.67 -2.08 6.59
C ILE A 68 7.77 -2.31 5.38
N GLY A 69 7.05 -3.43 5.33
CA GLY A 69 6.18 -3.78 4.20
C GLY A 69 5.05 -2.76 4.01
N PHE A 70 4.32 -2.46 5.08
CA PHE A 70 3.27 -1.43 5.05
C PHE A 70 3.85 -0.04 4.80
N GLY A 71 5.01 0.30 5.37
CA GLY A 71 5.68 1.58 5.16
C GLY A 71 6.06 1.80 3.70
N LEU A 72 6.63 0.79 3.04
CA LEU A 72 6.96 0.83 1.61
C LEU A 72 5.71 0.98 0.74
N LEU A 73 4.65 0.23 1.07
CA LEU A 73 3.35 0.33 0.41
C LEU A 73 2.78 1.75 0.53
N MET A 74 2.74 2.29 1.75
CA MET A 74 2.22 3.63 2.06
C MET A 74 3.03 4.71 1.35
N LEU A 75 4.36 4.60 1.37
CA LEU A 75 5.26 5.53 0.70
C LEU A 75 5.05 5.52 -0.81
N GLY A 76 4.92 4.32 -1.40
CA GLY A 76 4.59 4.17 -2.82
C GLY A 76 3.28 4.86 -3.18
N LEU A 77 2.23 4.69 -2.36
CA LEU A 77 0.95 5.37 -2.53
C LEU A 77 1.08 6.91 -2.41
N MET A 78 1.77 7.43 -1.40
CA MET A 78 1.99 8.88 -1.24
C MET A 78 2.76 9.49 -2.42
N ILE A 79 3.79 8.80 -2.92
CA ILE A 79 4.54 9.25 -4.12
C ILE A 79 3.63 9.19 -5.36
N SER A 80 2.74 8.19 -5.42
CA SER A 80 1.75 8.08 -6.49
C SER A 80 0.74 9.21 -6.50
N ALA A 81 0.59 10.00 -5.42
CA ALA A 81 -0.26 11.18 -5.42
C ALA A 81 0.30 12.34 -6.25
N HIS A 82 1.51 12.26 -6.83
CA HIS A 82 2.09 13.36 -7.61
C HIS A 82 1.39 13.57 -8.98
N PRO A 83 1.15 14.81 -9.46
CA PRO A 83 0.46 15.06 -10.74
C PRO A 83 1.05 14.38 -11.99
N SER A 84 2.34 14.06 -11.94
CA SER A 84 3.05 13.35 -13.01
C SER A 84 2.71 11.85 -13.09
N THR A 85 1.97 11.30 -12.12
CA THR A 85 1.46 9.92 -12.13
C THR A 85 -0.01 9.93 -12.60
N PRO A 86 -0.57 8.78 -13.04
CA PRO A 86 -1.99 8.69 -13.35
C PRO A 86 -2.91 8.88 -12.14
N LEU A 87 -2.49 8.49 -10.92
CA LEU A 87 -3.30 8.63 -9.71
C LEU A 87 -3.27 10.06 -9.13
N GLY A 88 -2.27 10.87 -9.45
CA GLY A 88 -2.14 12.22 -8.91
C GLY A 88 -2.79 13.33 -9.75
N ARG A 89 -3.55 13.00 -10.80
CA ARG A 89 -4.17 13.99 -11.70
C ARG A 89 -5.63 13.69 -12.06
N GLY A 90 -6.41 14.75 -12.24
CA GLY A 90 -7.82 14.67 -12.63
C GLY A 90 -8.63 13.71 -11.74
N ARG A 91 -9.40 12.81 -12.36
CA ARG A 91 -10.21 11.81 -11.64
C ARG A 91 -9.39 10.79 -10.85
N GLY A 92 -8.10 10.63 -11.17
CA GLY A 92 -7.21 9.69 -10.47
C GLY A 92 -7.04 10.04 -8.99
N VAL A 93 -7.04 11.33 -8.65
CA VAL A 93 -6.91 11.81 -7.27
C VAL A 93 -8.08 11.34 -6.41
N VAL A 94 -9.29 11.45 -6.94
CA VAL A 94 -10.52 11.00 -6.26
C VAL A 94 -10.51 9.48 -6.07
N VAL A 95 -10.08 8.73 -7.09
CA VAL A 95 -9.95 7.27 -7.00
C VAL A 95 -8.91 6.88 -5.94
N GLY A 96 -7.76 7.56 -5.90
CA GLY A 96 -6.72 7.32 -4.89
C GLY A 96 -7.19 7.65 -3.47
N MET A 97 -7.83 8.81 -3.30
CA MET A 97 -8.39 9.26 -2.02
C MET A 97 -9.44 8.28 -1.47
N LEU A 98 -10.50 8.03 -2.25
CA LEU A 98 -11.58 7.14 -1.82
C LEU A 98 -11.08 5.70 -1.66
N GLY A 99 -10.20 5.24 -2.56
CA GLY A 99 -9.58 3.92 -2.45
C GLY A 99 -8.84 3.74 -1.11
N CYS A 100 -7.98 4.69 -0.74
CA CYS A 100 -7.24 4.61 0.53
C CYS A 100 -8.17 4.67 1.76
N PHE A 101 -9.19 5.53 1.74
CA PHE A 101 -10.16 5.62 2.83
C PHE A 101 -11.01 4.37 2.99
N LEU A 102 -11.53 3.84 1.88
CA LEU A 102 -12.33 2.62 1.90
C LEU A 102 -11.48 1.42 2.34
N VAL A 103 -10.24 1.32 1.86
CA VAL A 103 -9.32 0.26 2.30
C VAL A 103 -9.02 0.38 3.80
N GLY A 104 -8.70 1.57 4.29
CA GLY A 104 -8.44 1.81 5.72
C GLY A 104 -9.66 1.50 6.59
N LEU A 105 -10.85 1.91 6.16
CA LEU A 105 -12.11 1.63 6.86
C LEU A 105 -12.41 0.13 6.88
N LEU A 106 -12.38 -0.53 5.71
CA LEU A 106 -12.62 -1.97 5.60
C LEU A 106 -11.61 -2.77 6.43
N TRP A 107 -10.36 -2.32 6.50
CA TRP A 107 -9.33 -2.95 7.33
C TRP A 107 -9.71 -2.95 8.81
N ILE A 108 -10.06 -1.78 9.35
CA ILE A 108 -10.44 -1.65 10.76
C ILE A 108 -11.76 -2.38 11.05
N CYS A 109 -12.76 -2.25 10.17
CA CYS A 109 -14.02 -2.96 10.31
C CYS A 109 -13.81 -4.48 10.33
N THR A 110 -12.97 -5.02 9.44
CA THR A 110 -12.63 -6.45 9.43
C THR A 110 -11.93 -6.84 10.73
N PHE A 111 -10.95 -6.07 11.20
CA PHE A 111 -10.29 -6.35 12.48
C PHE A 111 -11.28 -6.41 13.67
N TYR A 112 -12.24 -5.49 13.74
CA TYR A 112 -13.24 -5.49 14.82
C TYR A 112 -14.27 -6.60 14.69
N VAL A 113 -14.73 -6.93 13.48
CA VAL A 113 -15.71 -8.02 13.27
C VAL A 113 -15.12 -9.38 13.66
N PHE A 114 -13.82 -9.57 13.46
CA PHE A 114 -13.14 -10.83 13.74
C PHE A 114 -12.25 -10.77 14.98
N SER A 115 -12.46 -9.79 15.88
CA SER A 115 -11.62 -9.59 17.06
C SER A 115 -11.55 -10.80 18.00
N ASP A 116 -12.60 -11.62 18.00
CA ASP A 116 -12.73 -12.79 18.87
C ASP A 116 -12.00 -14.04 18.33
N ASP A 117 -11.85 -14.17 17.00
CA ASP A 117 -11.11 -15.27 16.36
C ASP A 117 -10.34 -14.77 15.13
N LEU A 118 -9.20 -14.13 15.41
CA LEU A 118 -8.29 -13.64 14.38
C LEU A 118 -7.46 -14.73 13.71
N SER A 119 -7.44 -15.94 14.26
CA SER A 119 -6.56 -17.05 13.83
C SER A 119 -6.71 -17.42 12.35
N LYS A 120 -7.90 -17.16 11.79
CA LYS A 120 -8.26 -17.48 10.40
C LYS A 120 -7.90 -16.37 9.42
N LEU A 121 -7.60 -15.17 9.88
CA LEU A 121 -7.30 -14.04 9.02
C LEU A 121 -5.80 -13.84 8.87
N TRP A 122 -5.35 -13.98 7.62
CA TRP A 122 -3.98 -13.68 7.23
C TRP A 122 -3.59 -12.24 7.58
N ILE A 123 -2.35 -12.06 8.06
CA ILE A 123 -1.70 -10.81 8.47
C ILE A 123 -2.34 -10.14 9.71
N LEU A 124 -3.67 -10.08 9.78
CA LEU A 124 -4.40 -9.45 10.88
C LEU A 124 -4.10 -10.13 12.22
N ASN A 125 -3.93 -11.46 12.21
CA ASN A 125 -3.67 -12.26 13.41
C ASN A 125 -2.41 -11.87 14.18
N ASP A 126 -1.34 -11.45 13.49
CA ASP A 126 -0.05 -11.17 14.13
C ASP A 126 0.06 -9.72 14.65
N LEU A 127 -0.70 -8.80 14.04
CA LEU A 127 -0.63 -7.39 14.36
C LEU A 127 -1.34 -7.06 15.68
N GLY A 128 -2.44 -7.75 16.00
CA GLY A 128 -3.28 -7.44 17.16
C GLY A 128 -3.74 -5.97 17.11
N GLN A 129 -3.46 -5.19 18.17
CA GLN A 129 -3.82 -3.77 18.23
C GLN A 129 -3.16 -2.89 17.14
N TRP A 130 -2.03 -3.32 16.56
CA TRP A 130 -1.37 -2.59 15.47
C TRP A 130 -2.20 -2.51 14.19
N ASN A 131 -3.25 -3.33 14.05
CA ASN A 131 -4.20 -3.23 12.94
C ASN A 131 -4.91 -1.87 12.91
N LEU A 132 -5.17 -1.26 14.07
CA LEU A 132 -5.75 0.09 14.14
C LEU A 132 -4.78 1.13 13.57
N VAL A 133 -3.49 0.99 13.88
CA VAL A 133 -2.45 1.89 13.37
C VAL A 133 -2.33 1.79 11.85
N VAL A 134 -2.38 0.58 11.28
CA VAL A 134 -2.37 0.38 9.82
C VAL A 134 -3.58 1.03 9.16
N GLY A 135 -4.78 0.85 9.71
CA GLY A 135 -5.98 1.49 9.17
C GLY A 135 -5.93 3.02 9.22
N ILE A 136 -5.43 3.59 10.33
CA ILE A 136 -5.21 5.04 10.46
C ILE A 136 -4.16 5.53 9.47
N ALA A 137 -3.10 4.75 9.23
CA ALA A 137 -2.08 5.10 8.25
C ALA A 137 -2.66 5.16 6.82
N PHE A 138 -3.55 4.23 6.46
CA PHE A 138 -4.25 4.29 5.16
C PHE A 138 -5.10 5.56 5.03
N MET A 139 -5.76 5.97 6.11
CA MET A 139 -6.47 7.25 6.13
C MET A 139 -5.50 8.44 5.98
N ALA A 140 -4.35 8.43 6.67
CA ALA A 140 -3.33 9.48 6.50
C ALA A 140 -2.84 9.59 5.04
N VAL A 141 -2.62 8.46 4.38
CA VAL A 141 -2.25 8.43 2.95
C VAL A 141 -3.38 8.96 2.08
N GLY A 142 -4.65 8.63 2.35
CA GLY A 142 -5.79 9.16 1.61
C GLY A 142 -5.85 10.70 1.65
N PHE A 143 -5.49 11.33 2.77
CA PHE A 143 -5.38 12.79 2.85
C PHE A 143 -4.30 13.38 1.94
N SER A 144 -3.21 12.65 1.68
CA SER A 144 -2.17 13.10 0.74
C SER A 144 -2.66 13.23 -0.71
N PHE A 145 -3.70 12.49 -1.09
CA PHE A 145 -4.41 12.68 -2.35
C PHE A 145 -5.40 13.85 -2.26
N ALA A 146 -6.13 13.98 -1.15
CA ALA A 146 -7.11 15.04 -0.94
C ALA A 146 -6.51 16.46 -1.10
N THR A 147 -5.24 16.66 -0.72
CA THR A 147 -4.55 17.95 -0.86
C THR A 147 -4.23 18.35 -2.29
N LYS A 148 -4.37 17.45 -3.26
CA LYS A 148 -4.02 17.68 -4.68
C LYS A 148 -5.23 17.64 -5.59
N TRP A 149 -6.41 17.78 -5.00
CA TRP A 149 -7.65 17.83 -5.74
C TRP A 149 -7.84 19.23 -6.31
N GLU A 150 -7.57 19.37 -7.61
CA GLU A 150 -7.83 20.55 -8.44
C GLU A 150 -8.74 20.18 -9.62
#